data_AF-A0A4P9Y1X2-F1
#
_entry.id   AF-A0A4P9Y1X2-F1
#
_cell.length_a   1.000
_cell.length_b   1.000
_cell.length_c   1.000
_cell.angle_alpha   90.00
_cell.angle_beta   90.00
_cell.angle_gamma   90.00
#
_symmetry.space_group_name_H-M   'P 1'
#
loop_
_entity.id
_entity.type
_entity.pdbx_description
1 polymer ?
#
loop_
_entity_poly.entity_id
_entity_poly.type
_entity_poly.pdbx_seq_one_letter_code
_entity_poly.pdbx_strand_id
1 'polypeptide(L)'
;VMVPLEQDAEFFSSLHSQIHDADAFCDRTKAKFVDRVDSLARTLTIAASPKDKDMYVWREIIRTFLETDIWMEDTSEGRRERSAPEALRAFHQLRHHLLQIGTVQSLRLAASRDAYIHFVQMVEELVTVKRFQELNAVAMRKILKKHDKRTHLQAQITFPNLLLADSFSVQDVARTIAATISDRIIPIVPQLDDYLCPVCYSLFWKPVRLSCSHVFCVRCLVKAQRRELNDCPVCREPMAVVQAHADNMDASLLNLLELYFPKELKEKRKESERE
;
A
#
# COMPACT_ATOMS: atom_id res chain seq x y z
N VAL A 1 -15.32 -25.58 -49.00
CA VAL A 1 -16.57 -25.81 -48.21
C VAL A 1 -16.45 -24.95 -46.97
N MET A 2 -17.31 -23.93 -46.81
CA MET A 2 -17.43 -23.21 -45.54
C MET A 2 -18.34 -24.04 -44.65
N VAL A 3 -17.84 -24.50 -43.50
CA VAL A 3 -18.67 -25.19 -42.50
C VAL A 3 -19.07 -24.14 -41.47
N PRO A 4 -20.34 -23.70 -41.42
CA PRO A 4 -20.79 -22.74 -40.43
C PRO A 4 -20.79 -23.41 -39.05
N LEU A 5 -20.12 -22.77 -38.08
CA LEU A 5 -20.03 -23.23 -36.70
C LEU A 5 -21.05 -22.49 -35.81
N GLU A 6 -22.34 -22.66 -36.10
CA GLU A 6 -23.43 -21.91 -35.43
C GLU A 6 -23.42 -22.08 -33.90
N GLN A 7 -23.22 -23.31 -33.42
CA GLN A 7 -23.12 -23.60 -31.97
C GLN A 7 -21.89 -22.98 -31.30
N ASP A 8 -20.82 -22.79 -32.06
CA ASP A 8 -19.61 -22.14 -31.58
C ASP A 8 -19.81 -20.63 -31.46
N ALA A 9 -20.48 -20.03 -32.45
CA ALA A 9 -20.87 -18.63 -32.41
C ALA A 9 -21.81 -18.34 -31.21
N GLU A 10 -22.79 -19.21 -30.95
CA GLU A 10 -23.65 -19.10 -29.76
C GLU A 10 -22.85 -19.22 -28.45
N PHE A 11 -21.92 -20.19 -28.37
CA PHE A 11 -21.05 -20.35 -27.21
C PHE A 11 -20.22 -19.10 -26.94
N PHE A 12 -19.55 -18.55 -27.95
CA PHE A 12 -18.73 -17.35 -27.79
C PHE A 12 -19.56 -16.08 -27.54
N SER A 13 -20.76 -15.98 -28.09
CA SER A 13 -21.68 -14.88 -27.77
C SER A 13 -22.11 -14.91 -26.29
N SER A 14 -22.47 -16.10 -25.78
CA SER A 14 -22.81 -16.28 -24.37
C SER A 14 -21.62 -15.99 -23.46
N LEU A 15 -20.44 -16.51 -23.83
CA LEU A 15 -19.20 -16.27 -23.11
C LEU A 15 -18.88 -14.77 -23.06
N HIS A 16 -18.93 -14.08 -24.18
CA HIS A 16 -18.67 -12.64 -24.26
C HIS A 16 -19.62 -11.82 -23.37
N SER A 17 -20.91 -12.17 -23.35
CA SER A 17 -21.88 -11.52 -22.44
C SER A 17 -21.51 -11.70 -20.97
N GLN A 18 -21.13 -12.92 -20.55
CA GLN A 18 -20.73 -13.18 -19.16
C GLN A 18 -19.45 -12.44 -18.78
N ILE A 19 -18.51 -12.29 -19.73
CA ILE A 19 -17.28 -11.52 -19.54
C ILE A 19 -17.60 -10.04 -19.34
N HIS A 20 -18.44 -9.48 -20.21
CA HIS A 20 -18.87 -8.09 -20.10
C HIS A 20 -19.57 -7.82 -18.75
N ASP A 21 -20.42 -8.74 -18.27
CA ASP A 21 -21.09 -8.60 -16.98
C ASP A 21 -20.10 -8.63 -15.80
N ALA A 22 -19.06 -9.47 -15.89
CA ALA A 22 -17.99 -9.55 -14.89
C ALA A 22 -17.13 -8.28 -14.86
N ASP A 23 -16.77 -7.73 -16.02
CA ASP A 23 -16.03 -6.46 -16.13
C ASP A 23 -16.86 -5.31 -15.55
N ALA A 24 -18.14 -5.21 -15.93
CA ALA A 24 -19.04 -4.18 -15.40
C ALA A 24 -19.23 -4.32 -13.87
N PHE A 25 -19.22 -5.54 -13.32
CA PHE A 25 -19.21 -5.77 -11.87
C PHE A 25 -17.92 -5.26 -11.22
N CYS A 26 -16.77 -5.51 -11.85
CA CYS A 26 -15.46 -5.06 -11.37
C CYS A 26 -15.38 -3.52 -11.32
N ASP A 27 -15.84 -2.84 -12.38
CA ASP A 27 -15.88 -1.37 -12.43
C ASP A 27 -16.77 -0.77 -11.35
N ARG A 28 -17.99 -1.31 -11.17
CA ARG A 28 -18.89 -0.87 -10.10
C ARG A 28 -18.31 -1.10 -8.71
N THR A 29 -17.61 -2.22 -8.51
CA THR A 29 -16.98 -2.56 -7.24
C THR A 29 -15.83 -1.61 -6.93
N LYS A 30 -14.98 -1.33 -7.93
CA LYS A 30 -13.89 -0.36 -7.83
C LYS A 30 -14.41 1.02 -7.46
N ALA A 31 -15.42 1.54 -8.16
CA ALA A 31 -15.98 2.86 -7.88
C ALA A 31 -16.51 2.97 -6.44
N LYS A 32 -17.30 1.99 -5.99
CA LYS A 32 -17.81 1.94 -4.60
C LYS A 32 -16.70 1.89 -3.56
N PHE A 33 -15.61 1.16 -3.84
CA PHE A 33 -14.47 1.08 -2.93
C PHE A 33 -13.72 2.41 -2.85
N VAL A 34 -13.47 3.06 -3.99
CA VAL A 34 -12.83 4.37 -4.05
C VAL A 34 -13.61 5.39 -3.19
N ASP A 35 -14.93 5.45 -3.32
CA ASP A 35 -15.78 6.33 -2.52
C ASP A 35 -15.69 6.04 -1.02
N ARG A 36 -15.61 4.76 -0.65
CA ARG A 36 -15.46 4.34 0.76
C ARG A 36 -14.07 4.63 1.31
N VAL A 37 -13.02 4.47 0.51
CA VAL A 37 -11.65 4.87 0.88
C VAL A 37 -11.63 6.37 1.14
N ASP A 38 -12.27 7.19 0.30
CA ASP A 38 -12.35 8.64 0.51
C ASP A 38 -13.13 9.01 1.77
N SER A 39 -14.22 8.29 2.05
CA SER A 39 -14.98 8.48 3.29
C SER A 39 -14.16 8.13 4.53
N LEU A 40 -13.44 7.03 4.49
CA LEU A 40 -12.54 6.62 5.56
C LEU A 40 -11.40 7.62 5.74
N ALA A 41 -10.78 8.09 4.65
CA ALA A 41 -9.73 9.11 4.66
C ALA A 41 -10.19 10.41 5.35
N ARG A 42 -11.38 10.90 5.00
CA ARG A 42 -11.98 12.07 5.68
C ARG A 42 -12.18 11.83 7.18
N THR A 43 -12.65 10.64 7.55
CA THR A 43 -12.85 10.27 8.97
C THR A 43 -11.51 10.20 9.72
N LEU A 44 -10.48 9.62 9.10
CA LEU A 44 -9.14 9.49 9.65
C LEU A 44 -8.42 10.83 9.81
N THR A 45 -8.69 11.82 8.94
CA THR A 45 -8.13 13.16 9.09
C THR A 45 -8.48 13.78 10.45
N ILE A 46 -9.67 13.45 10.98
CA ILE A 46 -10.12 13.88 12.31
C ILE A 46 -9.64 12.90 13.38
N ALA A 47 -9.88 11.59 13.19
CA ALA A 47 -9.62 10.55 14.17
C ALA A 47 -8.12 10.32 14.47
N ALA A 48 -7.26 10.51 13.48
CA ALA A 48 -5.80 10.41 13.59
C ALA A 48 -5.11 11.78 13.61
N SER A 49 -5.84 12.83 13.99
CA SER A 49 -5.28 14.18 14.13
C SER A 49 -4.07 14.17 15.08
N PRO A 50 -2.96 14.84 14.75
CA PRO A 50 -1.75 14.89 15.58
C PRO A 50 -1.97 15.49 16.98
N LYS A 51 -3.09 16.20 17.18
CA LYS A 51 -3.49 16.75 18.50
C LYS A 51 -4.21 15.72 19.38
N ASP A 52 -4.70 14.63 18.80
CA ASP A 52 -5.39 13.56 19.52
C ASP A 52 -4.43 12.46 19.97
N LYS A 53 -4.81 11.75 21.04
CA LYS A 53 -4.05 10.60 21.56
C LYS A 53 -4.21 9.37 20.68
N ASP A 54 -5.31 9.26 19.95
CA ASP A 54 -5.57 8.15 19.04
C ASP A 54 -4.64 8.15 17.82
N MET A 55 -3.93 9.24 17.51
CA MET A 55 -2.97 9.28 16.40
C MET A 55 -1.86 8.23 16.54
N TYR A 56 -1.29 8.07 17.74
CA TYR A 56 -0.27 7.04 17.99
C TYR A 56 -0.84 5.61 17.88
N VAL A 57 -2.11 5.44 18.26
CA VAL A 57 -2.83 4.17 18.13
C VAL A 57 -3.05 3.86 16.65
N TRP A 58 -3.46 4.84 15.86
CA TRP A 58 -3.60 4.72 14.42
C TRP A 58 -2.27 4.44 13.72
N ARG A 59 -1.17 5.08 14.16
CA ARG A 59 0.16 4.77 13.63
C ARG A 59 0.49 3.30 13.82
N GLU A 60 0.23 2.77 15.01
CA GLU A 60 0.44 1.35 15.29
C GLU A 60 -0.44 0.45 14.41
N ILE A 61 -1.72 0.78 14.23
CA ILE A 61 -2.63 0.04 13.35
C ILE A 61 -2.10 -0.01 11.91
N ILE A 62 -1.72 1.14 11.36
CA ILE A 62 -1.21 1.24 9.99
C ILE A 62 0.15 0.54 9.86
N ARG A 63 1.04 0.69 10.84
CA ARG A 63 2.33 -0.01 10.88
C ARG A 63 2.15 -1.53 10.83
N THR A 64 1.31 -2.10 11.70
CA THR A 64 1.02 -3.54 11.67
C THR A 64 0.41 -3.97 10.34
N PHE A 65 -0.49 -3.16 9.77
CA PHE A 65 -1.08 -3.44 8.46
C PHE A 65 -0.03 -3.51 7.35
N LEU A 66 0.92 -2.58 7.32
CA LEU A 66 2.01 -2.55 6.34
C LEU A 66 2.98 -3.71 6.54
N GLU A 67 3.37 -4.01 7.78
CA GLU A 67 4.28 -5.10 8.12
C GLU A 67 3.70 -6.49 7.81
N THR A 68 2.38 -6.67 7.95
CA THR A 68 1.71 -7.94 7.64
C THR A 68 1.67 -8.21 6.13
N ASP A 69 1.67 -7.13 5.32
CA ASP A 69 1.62 -7.14 3.86
C ASP A 69 0.61 -8.14 3.28
N ILE A 70 -0.70 -7.92 3.48
CA ILE A 70 -1.74 -8.90 3.13
C ILE A 70 -1.64 -9.44 1.69
N TRP A 71 -1.09 -8.65 0.76
CA TRP A 71 -1.10 -8.92 -0.67
C TRP A 71 0.16 -9.63 -1.15
N MET A 72 1.32 -9.37 -0.55
CA MET A 72 2.60 -9.91 -1.01
C MET A 72 3.30 -10.73 0.07
N GLU A 73 4.18 -11.61 -0.37
CA GLU A 73 5.05 -12.42 0.49
C GLU A 73 6.48 -12.40 -0.04
N ASP A 74 7.43 -12.29 0.88
CA ASP A 74 8.84 -12.48 0.56
C ASP A 74 9.17 -13.97 0.53
N THR A 75 9.68 -14.42 -0.62
CA THR A 75 10.13 -15.78 -0.86
C THR A 75 11.62 -15.80 -1.15
N SER A 76 12.25 -16.97 -1.14
CA SER A 76 13.65 -17.12 -1.53
C SER A 76 13.97 -16.64 -2.95
N GLU A 77 12.96 -16.60 -3.82
CA GLU A 77 13.07 -16.17 -5.22
C GLU A 77 12.68 -14.70 -5.44
N GLY A 78 12.40 -13.97 -4.35
CA GLY A 78 11.94 -12.57 -4.37
C GLY A 78 10.51 -12.41 -3.88
N ARG A 79 9.89 -11.28 -4.23
CA ARG A 79 8.55 -10.91 -3.74
C ARG A 79 7.47 -11.47 -4.67
N ARG A 80 6.53 -12.22 -4.10
CA ARG A 80 5.44 -12.88 -4.82
C ARG A 80 4.08 -12.42 -4.30
N GLU A 81 3.10 -12.34 -5.18
CA GLU A 81 1.71 -12.12 -4.79
C GLU A 81 1.09 -13.35 -4.10
N ARG A 82 0.41 -13.11 -2.97
CA ARG A 82 -0.34 -14.12 -2.22
C ARG A 82 -1.60 -14.53 -2.98
N SER A 83 -1.97 -15.81 -2.89
CA SER A 83 -3.29 -16.30 -3.30
C SER A 83 -4.38 -15.83 -2.34
N ALA A 84 -5.65 -15.86 -2.73
CA ALA A 84 -6.75 -15.43 -1.88
C ALA A 84 -6.82 -16.17 -0.52
N PRO A 85 -6.58 -17.50 -0.43
CA PRO A 85 -6.52 -18.19 0.86
C PRO A 85 -5.33 -17.73 1.72
N GLU A 86 -4.19 -17.39 1.12
CA GLU A 86 -3.02 -16.85 1.82
C GLU A 86 -3.29 -15.44 2.34
N ALA A 87 -3.85 -14.56 1.50
CA ALA A 87 -4.26 -13.22 1.88
C ALA A 87 -5.30 -13.23 3.03
N LEU A 88 -6.27 -14.16 3.00
CA LEU A 88 -7.23 -14.35 4.09
C LEU A 88 -6.55 -14.74 5.40
N ARG A 89 -5.55 -15.64 5.36
CA ARG A 89 -4.78 -16.01 6.55
C ARG A 89 -3.98 -14.81 7.07
N ALA A 90 -3.32 -14.06 6.20
CA ALA A 90 -2.59 -12.85 6.56
C ALA A 90 -3.51 -11.79 7.19
N PHE A 91 -4.71 -11.60 6.64
CA PHE A 91 -5.72 -10.71 7.21
C PHE A 91 -6.18 -11.16 8.61
N HIS A 92 -6.41 -12.46 8.82
CA HIS A 92 -6.74 -12.98 10.15
C HIS A 92 -5.58 -12.79 11.14
N GLN A 93 -4.33 -12.97 10.71
CA GLN A 93 -3.14 -12.72 11.52
C GLN A 93 -3.05 -11.24 11.92
N LEU A 94 -3.26 -10.30 10.98
CA LEU A 94 -3.33 -8.87 11.27
C LEU A 94 -4.36 -8.58 12.36
N ARG A 95 -5.60 -9.06 12.19
CA ARG A 95 -6.69 -8.82 13.15
C ARG A 95 -6.36 -9.39 14.53
N HIS A 96 -5.82 -10.60 14.56
CA HIS A 96 -5.42 -11.25 15.80
C HIS A 96 -4.31 -10.48 16.50
N HIS A 97 -3.29 -10.03 15.76
CA HIS A 97 -2.20 -9.23 16.31
C HIS A 97 -2.73 -7.94 16.92
N LEU A 98 -3.53 -7.16 16.18
CA LEU A 98 -4.12 -5.90 16.65
C LEU A 98 -4.98 -6.04 17.91
N LEU A 99 -5.66 -7.19 18.07
CA LEU A 99 -6.42 -7.51 19.28
C LEU A 99 -5.51 -7.87 20.46
N GLN A 100 -4.44 -8.65 20.21
CA GLN A 100 -3.50 -9.08 21.25
C GLN A 100 -2.73 -7.92 21.86
N ILE A 101 -2.30 -6.96 21.04
CA ILE A 101 -1.57 -5.78 21.51
C ILE A 101 -2.48 -4.74 22.19
N GLY A 102 -3.80 -4.95 22.21
CA GLY A 102 -4.75 -4.05 22.87
C GLY A 102 -4.94 -2.71 22.15
N THR A 103 -4.41 -2.56 20.95
CA THR A 103 -4.37 -1.27 20.21
C THR A 103 -5.77 -0.79 19.90
N VAL A 104 -6.67 -1.65 19.44
CA VAL A 104 -8.06 -1.28 19.10
C VAL A 104 -8.84 -0.83 20.35
N GLN A 105 -8.62 -1.52 21.47
CA GLN A 105 -9.27 -1.23 22.75
C GLN A 105 -8.78 0.11 23.33
N SER A 106 -7.62 0.58 22.91
CA SER A 106 -7.06 1.86 23.34
C SER A 106 -7.64 3.09 22.61
N LEU A 107 -8.41 2.89 21.53
CA LEU A 107 -9.08 3.95 20.77
C LEU A 107 -10.15 4.65 21.61
N ARG A 108 -9.95 5.96 21.86
CA ARG A 108 -10.79 6.76 22.76
C ARG A 108 -11.94 7.43 22.03
N LEU A 109 -11.71 7.92 20.83
CA LEU A 109 -12.73 8.60 20.04
C LEU A 109 -13.72 7.59 19.44
N ALA A 110 -15.00 7.95 19.43
CA ALA A 110 -16.02 7.19 18.70
C ALA A 110 -15.68 7.11 17.20
N ALA A 111 -15.29 8.26 16.61
CA ALA A 111 -14.86 8.34 15.22
C ALA A 111 -13.68 7.41 14.91
N SER A 112 -12.73 7.22 15.83
CA SER A 112 -11.63 6.27 15.66
C SER A 112 -12.10 4.82 15.64
N ARG A 113 -13.00 4.45 16.56
CA ARG A 113 -13.58 3.10 16.58
C ARG A 113 -14.37 2.81 15.30
N ASP A 114 -15.16 3.77 14.86
CA ASP A 114 -15.94 3.66 13.61
C ASP A 114 -15.02 3.56 12.39
N ALA A 115 -13.97 4.39 12.31
CA ALA A 115 -12.98 4.33 11.24
C ALA A 115 -12.25 2.98 11.23
N TYR A 116 -11.90 2.43 12.39
CA TYR A 116 -11.27 1.11 12.50
C TYR A 116 -12.18 -0.01 11.97
N ILE A 117 -13.45 -0.01 12.37
CA ILE A 117 -14.43 -0.99 11.88
C ILE A 117 -14.53 -0.92 10.35
N HIS A 118 -14.69 0.29 9.80
CA HIS A 118 -14.76 0.48 8.35
C HIS A 118 -13.48 0.07 7.63
N PHE A 119 -12.31 0.35 8.20
CA PHE A 119 -11.02 -0.08 7.66
C PHE A 119 -10.91 -1.60 7.57
N VAL A 120 -11.21 -2.32 8.66
CA VAL A 120 -11.13 -3.79 8.69
C VAL A 120 -12.14 -4.41 7.74
N GLN A 121 -13.38 -3.91 7.70
CA GLN A 121 -14.40 -4.38 6.76
C GLN A 121 -13.97 -4.17 5.30
N MET A 122 -13.36 -3.03 5.01
CA MET A 122 -12.85 -2.71 3.68
C MET A 122 -11.76 -3.69 3.25
N VAL A 123 -10.81 -4.00 4.13
CA VAL A 123 -9.76 -4.99 3.84
C VAL A 123 -10.32 -6.41 3.69
N GLU A 124 -11.30 -6.81 4.52
CA GLU A 124 -11.98 -8.12 4.42
C GLU A 124 -12.72 -8.30 3.09
N GLU A 125 -13.49 -7.28 2.70
CA GLU A 125 -14.16 -7.24 1.40
C GLU A 125 -13.16 -7.30 0.25
N LEU A 126 -11.99 -6.66 0.40
CA LEU A 126 -10.95 -6.68 -0.62
C LEU A 126 -10.36 -8.08 -0.83
N VAL A 127 -10.13 -8.82 0.26
CA VAL A 127 -9.75 -10.24 0.19
C VAL A 127 -10.85 -11.07 -0.49
N THR A 128 -12.12 -10.73 -0.24
CA THR A 128 -13.26 -11.40 -0.86
C THR A 128 -13.33 -11.14 -2.37
N VAL A 129 -13.08 -9.90 -2.79
CA VAL A 129 -12.98 -9.53 -4.22
C VAL A 129 -11.83 -10.30 -4.88
N LYS A 130 -10.65 -10.36 -4.26
CA LYS A 130 -9.51 -11.14 -4.77
C LYS A 130 -9.89 -12.61 -4.99
N ARG A 131 -10.58 -13.21 -4.01
CA ARG A 131 -11.08 -14.60 -4.13
C ARG A 131 -12.05 -14.78 -5.30
N PHE A 132 -12.97 -13.83 -5.51
CA PHE A 132 -13.89 -13.85 -6.63
C PHE A 132 -13.14 -13.80 -7.97
N GLN A 133 -12.14 -12.93 -8.10
CA GLN A 133 -11.31 -12.81 -9.31
C GLN A 133 -10.56 -14.11 -9.60
N GLU A 134 -9.93 -14.72 -8.59
CA GLU A 134 -9.21 -16.00 -8.75
C GLU A 134 -10.14 -17.15 -9.18
N LEU A 135 -11.34 -17.24 -8.59
CA LEU A 135 -12.31 -18.26 -8.95
C LEU A 135 -12.81 -18.10 -10.40
N ASN A 136 -13.09 -16.87 -10.83
CA ASN A 136 -13.51 -16.59 -12.21
C ASN A 136 -12.40 -16.88 -13.22
N ALA A 137 -11.14 -16.53 -12.91
CA ALA A 137 -10.00 -16.87 -13.76
C ALA A 137 -9.84 -18.39 -13.93
N VAL A 138 -10.00 -19.16 -12.83
CA VAL A 138 -9.96 -20.63 -12.88
C VAL A 138 -11.14 -21.19 -13.68
N ALA A 139 -12.35 -20.65 -13.48
CA ALA A 139 -13.55 -21.08 -14.20
C ALA A 139 -13.40 -20.85 -15.71
N MET A 140 -12.97 -19.65 -16.12
CA MET A 140 -12.72 -19.30 -17.52
C MET A 140 -11.73 -20.25 -18.18
N ARG A 141 -10.57 -20.47 -17.53
CA ARG A 141 -9.55 -21.40 -18.02
C ARG A 141 -10.10 -22.82 -18.19
N LYS A 142 -10.93 -23.29 -17.26
CA LYS A 142 -11.57 -24.62 -17.33
C LYS A 142 -12.63 -24.70 -18.43
N ILE A 143 -13.43 -23.65 -18.64
CA ILE A 143 -14.45 -23.57 -19.69
C ILE A 143 -13.77 -23.66 -21.06
N LEU A 144 -12.78 -22.81 -21.32
CA LEU A 144 -12.05 -22.81 -22.59
C LEU A 144 -11.28 -24.11 -22.83
N LYS A 145 -10.65 -24.68 -21.79
CA LYS A 145 -10.02 -26.01 -21.90
C LYS A 145 -11.03 -27.12 -22.22
N LYS A 146 -12.26 -27.03 -21.69
CA LYS A 146 -13.31 -28.02 -21.96
C LYS A 146 -13.90 -27.86 -23.36
N HIS A 147 -14.01 -26.63 -23.83
CA HIS A 147 -14.37 -26.31 -25.22
C HIS A 147 -13.35 -26.91 -26.18
N ASP A 148 -12.06 -26.58 -26.06
CA ASP A 148 -11.00 -27.10 -26.92
C ASP A 148 -10.95 -28.62 -26.97
N LYS A 149 -11.15 -29.29 -25.83
CA LYS A 149 -11.18 -30.75 -25.76
C LYS A 149 -12.35 -31.38 -26.52
N ARG A 150 -13.48 -30.68 -26.64
CA ARG A 150 -14.71 -31.20 -27.25
C ARG A 150 -14.83 -30.81 -28.72
N THR A 151 -14.36 -29.63 -29.08
CA THR A 151 -14.49 -29.06 -30.42
C THR A 151 -13.22 -29.21 -31.26
N HIS A 152 -12.06 -29.43 -30.61
CA HIS A 152 -10.74 -29.37 -31.21
C HIS A 152 -10.37 -28.01 -31.84
N LEU A 153 -11.14 -26.95 -31.54
CA LEU A 153 -11.02 -25.63 -32.18
C LEU A 153 -9.97 -24.69 -31.56
N GLN A 154 -9.09 -25.18 -30.68
CA GLN A 154 -7.93 -24.44 -30.14
C GLN A 154 -8.23 -23.00 -29.67
N ALA A 155 -9.41 -22.73 -29.11
CA ALA A 155 -9.83 -21.42 -28.64
C ALA A 155 -8.88 -20.84 -27.59
N GLN A 156 -8.19 -21.69 -26.82
CA GLN A 156 -7.16 -21.22 -25.88
C GLN A 156 -5.96 -20.56 -26.57
N ILE A 157 -5.63 -21.00 -27.79
CA ILE A 157 -4.53 -20.48 -28.59
C ILE A 157 -5.02 -19.31 -29.46
N THR A 158 -6.25 -19.38 -29.96
CA THR A 158 -6.85 -18.33 -30.79
C THR A 158 -7.18 -17.09 -29.97
N PHE A 159 -7.60 -17.27 -28.72
CA PHE A 159 -7.95 -16.21 -27.81
C PHE A 159 -7.10 -16.29 -26.54
N PRO A 160 -5.78 -16.15 -26.65
CA PRO A 160 -4.90 -16.19 -25.49
C PRO A 160 -5.25 -15.05 -24.53
N ASN A 161 -5.74 -13.94 -25.07
CA ASN A 161 -6.22 -12.79 -24.33
C ASN A 161 -7.46 -13.10 -23.44
N LEU A 162 -8.29 -14.08 -23.82
CA LEU A 162 -9.37 -14.58 -22.95
C LEU A 162 -8.88 -15.51 -21.84
N LEU A 163 -7.57 -15.73 -21.72
CA LEU A 163 -6.93 -16.63 -20.73
C LEU A 163 -5.80 -15.98 -19.95
N LEU A 164 -5.14 -15.01 -20.56
CA LEU A 164 -4.19 -14.14 -19.90
C LEU A 164 -4.99 -13.31 -18.90
N ALA A 165 -4.55 -13.35 -17.65
CA ALA A 165 -5.08 -12.51 -16.59
C ALA A 165 -5.07 -11.01 -16.97
N ASP A 166 -4.30 -10.64 -18.00
CA ASP A 166 -4.09 -9.26 -18.47
C ASP A 166 -5.05 -8.78 -19.56
N SER A 167 -5.91 -9.62 -20.15
CA SER A 167 -6.89 -9.15 -21.17
C SER A 167 -8.35 -9.31 -20.78
N PHE A 168 -8.60 -9.82 -19.58
CA PHE A 168 -9.76 -9.39 -18.81
C PHE A 168 -9.48 -8.00 -18.26
N SER A 169 -10.39 -7.06 -18.55
CA SER A 169 -10.51 -5.84 -17.74
C SER A 169 -11.25 -6.13 -16.42
N VAL A 170 -11.16 -7.37 -15.92
CA VAL A 170 -10.93 -7.56 -14.50
C VAL A 170 -9.52 -7.03 -14.27
N GLN A 171 -9.39 -5.69 -14.21
CA GLN A 171 -8.30 -5.05 -13.49
C GLN A 171 -8.07 -5.89 -12.25
N ASP A 172 -6.83 -6.02 -11.79
CA ASP A 172 -6.63 -6.53 -10.45
C ASP A 172 -7.25 -5.47 -9.51
N VAL A 173 -8.58 -5.50 -9.38
CA VAL A 173 -9.43 -4.58 -8.65
C VAL A 173 -8.99 -4.66 -7.20
N ALA A 174 -8.65 -5.87 -6.73
CA ALA A 174 -8.00 -6.06 -5.45
C ALA A 174 -6.71 -5.24 -5.33
N ARG A 175 -5.76 -5.39 -6.26
CA ARG A 175 -4.50 -4.61 -6.25
C ARG A 175 -4.69 -3.11 -6.44
N THR A 176 -5.61 -2.70 -7.31
CA THR A 176 -5.89 -1.28 -7.60
C THR A 176 -6.49 -0.59 -6.39
N ILE A 177 -7.43 -1.25 -5.73
CA ILE A 177 -8.02 -0.76 -4.48
C ILE A 177 -6.98 -0.81 -3.36
N ALA A 178 -6.14 -1.86 -3.27
CA ALA A 178 -5.06 -1.92 -2.29
C ALA A 178 -4.09 -0.74 -2.45
N ALA A 179 -3.70 -0.43 -3.69
CA ALA A 179 -2.91 0.77 -4.01
C ALA A 179 -3.65 2.06 -3.63
N THR A 180 -4.96 2.14 -3.90
CA THR A 180 -5.77 3.30 -3.51
C THR A 180 -5.83 3.50 -1.99
N ILE A 181 -5.92 2.41 -1.21
CA ILE A 181 -5.84 2.46 0.25
C ILE A 181 -4.46 2.98 0.66
N SER A 182 -3.39 2.44 0.07
CA SER A 182 -2.03 2.89 0.36
C SER A 182 -1.84 4.38 0.07
N ASP A 183 -2.29 4.85 -1.09
CA ASP A 183 -2.10 6.23 -1.54
C ASP A 183 -2.93 7.25 -0.76
N ARG A 184 -4.10 6.86 -0.25
CA ARG A 184 -5.04 7.80 0.40
C ARG A 184 -5.06 7.72 1.91
N ILE A 185 -4.77 6.55 2.48
CA ILE A 185 -4.86 6.32 3.93
C ILE A 185 -3.51 6.49 4.61
N ILE A 186 -2.43 5.92 4.04
CA ILE A 186 -1.10 5.96 4.66
C ILE A 186 -0.61 7.41 4.87
N PRO A 187 -0.74 8.35 3.90
CA PRO A 187 -0.25 9.71 4.10
C PRO A 187 -0.93 10.49 5.22
N ILE A 188 -2.14 10.09 5.62
CA ILE A 188 -2.88 10.74 6.73
C ILE A 188 -2.21 10.42 8.07
N VAL A 189 -1.62 9.23 8.18
CA VAL A 189 -0.97 8.73 9.40
C VAL A 189 0.49 8.46 9.09
N PRO A 190 1.34 9.51 9.08
CA PRO A 190 2.75 9.37 8.72
C PRO A 190 3.46 8.39 9.66
N GLN A 191 4.25 7.47 9.07
CA GLN A 191 5.02 6.47 9.77
C GLN A 191 6.40 7.00 10.12
N LEU A 192 7.01 6.48 11.19
CA LEU A 192 8.33 6.95 11.65
C LEU A 192 9.44 6.69 10.62
N ASP A 193 9.37 5.55 9.94
CA ASP A 193 10.42 5.06 9.04
C ASP A 193 10.66 5.99 7.85
N ASP A 194 9.63 6.72 7.41
CA ASP A 194 9.71 7.69 6.32
C ASP A 194 10.52 8.95 6.68
N TYR A 195 10.79 9.17 7.97
CA TYR A 195 11.42 10.39 8.51
C TYR A 195 12.72 10.12 9.26
N LEU A 196 13.37 9.00 8.96
CA LEU A 196 14.65 8.64 9.55
C LEU A 196 15.83 9.19 8.74
N CYS A 197 16.83 9.71 9.45
CA CYS A 197 18.07 10.14 8.83
C CYS A 197 18.89 8.93 8.35
N PRO A 198 19.33 8.90 7.07
CA PRO A 198 20.11 7.77 6.54
C PRO A 198 21.46 7.53 7.22
N VAL A 199 21.96 8.51 7.99
CA VAL A 199 23.27 8.43 8.66
C VAL A 199 23.16 7.91 10.10
N CYS A 200 22.15 8.34 10.85
CA CYS A 200 21.98 7.93 12.25
C CYS A 200 20.79 7.01 12.50
N TYR A 201 20.00 6.70 11.47
CA TYR A 201 18.81 5.83 11.54
C TYR A 201 17.82 6.22 12.63
N SER A 202 17.77 7.52 12.96
CA SER A 202 16.79 8.08 13.90
C SER A 202 16.08 9.27 13.26
N LEU A 203 14.97 9.68 13.86
CA LEU A 203 14.18 10.83 13.41
C LEU A 203 15.06 12.05 13.10
N PHE A 204 14.77 12.73 12.00
CA PHE A 204 15.49 13.94 11.63
C PHE A 204 15.49 14.98 12.75
N TRP A 205 16.67 15.49 13.07
CA TRP A 205 16.87 16.60 14.01
C TRP A 205 17.49 17.80 13.29
N LYS A 206 16.74 18.91 13.25
CA LYS A 206 17.07 20.10 12.44
C LYS A 206 17.48 19.66 11.02
N PRO A 207 16.53 19.14 10.23
CA PRO A 207 16.83 18.60 8.91
C PRO A 207 17.42 19.68 8.00
N VAL A 208 18.51 19.35 7.31
CA VAL A 208 19.15 20.22 6.31
C VAL A 208 19.05 19.50 4.97
N ARG A 209 18.52 20.21 3.97
CA ARG A 209 18.37 19.69 2.61
C ARG A 209 19.57 20.09 1.78
N LEU A 210 20.23 19.11 1.18
CA LEU A 210 21.38 19.33 0.29
C LEU A 210 20.92 19.82 -1.10
N SER A 211 21.86 20.30 -1.91
CA SER A 211 21.62 20.69 -3.32
C SER A 211 21.05 19.54 -4.16
N CYS A 212 21.41 18.29 -3.83
CA CYS A 212 20.85 17.08 -4.44
C CYS A 212 19.49 16.64 -3.87
N SER A 213 18.80 17.49 -3.09
CA SER A 213 17.51 17.25 -2.43
C SER A 213 17.47 16.23 -1.28
N HIS A 214 18.53 15.45 -1.04
CA HIS A 214 18.63 14.56 0.13
C HIS A 214 18.69 15.33 1.44
N VAL A 215 18.09 14.77 2.49
CA VAL A 215 17.95 15.43 3.80
C VAL A 215 18.72 14.66 4.86
N PHE A 216 19.38 15.38 5.76
CA PHE A 216 20.14 14.83 6.87
C PHE A 216 19.96 15.67 8.14
N CYS A 217 20.24 15.10 9.31
CA CYS A 217 20.34 15.89 10.54
C CYS A 217 21.53 16.86 10.46
N VAL A 218 21.38 18.07 11.00
CA VAL A 218 22.48 19.05 11.06
C VAL A 218 23.75 18.47 11.70
N ARG A 219 23.63 17.70 12.78
CA ARG A 219 24.77 17.06 13.46
C ARG A 219 25.43 15.98 12.60
N CYS A 220 24.65 15.24 11.81
CA CYS A 220 25.19 14.24 10.90
C CYS A 220 26.05 14.89 9.81
N LEU A 221 25.61 16.04 9.27
CA LEU A 221 26.38 16.79 8.29
C LEU A 221 27.64 17.41 8.89
N VAL A 222 27.56 17.99 10.09
CA VAL A 222 28.77 18.52 10.77
C VAL A 222 29.79 17.42 11.02
N LYS A 223 29.36 16.23 11.45
CA LYS A 223 30.25 15.06 11.61
C LYS A 223 30.83 14.61 10.26
N ALA A 224 30.06 14.66 9.18
CA ALA A 224 30.53 14.32 7.83
C ALA A 224 31.59 15.32 7.32
N GLN A 225 31.33 16.63 7.44
CA GLN A 225 32.28 17.69 7.09
C GLN A 225 33.60 17.57 7.87
N ARG A 226 33.54 17.28 9.17
CA ARG A 226 34.75 17.03 10.01
C ARG A 226 35.57 15.81 9.59
N ARG A 227 34.96 14.86 8.88
CA ARG A 227 35.61 13.66 8.35
C ARG A 227 35.99 13.82 6.88
N GLU A 228 35.94 15.05 6.35
CA GLU A 228 36.26 15.37 4.95
C GLU A 228 35.38 14.63 3.93
N LEU A 229 34.17 14.20 4.35
CA LEU A 229 33.19 13.62 3.44
C LEU A 229 32.45 14.76 2.73
N ASN A 230 32.89 15.05 1.50
CA ASN A 230 32.39 16.19 0.72
C ASN A 230 31.13 15.86 -0.08
N ASP A 231 30.92 14.58 -0.41
CA ASP A 231 29.89 14.13 -1.33
C ASP A 231 28.66 13.63 -0.57
N CYS A 232 27.49 13.63 -1.22
CA CYS A 232 26.26 13.14 -0.61
C CYS A 232 26.38 11.65 -0.20
N PRO A 233 26.06 11.26 1.05
CA PRO A 233 26.09 9.86 1.49
C PRO A 233 25.13 8.93 0.75
N VAL A 234 24.09 9.47 0.09
CA VAL A 234 23.04 8.70 -0.58
C VAL A 234 23.30 8.60 -2.09
N CYS A 235 23.40 9.73 -2.78
CA CYS A 235 23.56 9.74 -4.25
C CYS A 235 24.97 10.03 -4.74
N ARG A 236 25.92 10.33 -3.83
CA ARG A 236 27.31 10.69 -4.16
C ARG A 236 27.45 11.94 -5.03
N GLU A 237 26.46 12.83 -5.01
CA GLU A 237 26.58 14.15 -5.64
C GLU A 237 27.79 14.88 -5.05
N PRO A 238 28.74 15.34 -5.88
CA PRO A 238 29.96 15.96 -5.42
C PRO A 238 29.71 17.28 -4.70
N MET A 239 30.49 17.56 -3.65
CA MET A 239 30.45 18.81 -2.87
C MET A 239 29.11 19.11 -2.17
N ALA A 240 28.12 18.23 -2.25
CA ALA A 240 26.79 18.45 -1.68
C ALA A 240 26.82 18.67 -0.15
N VAL A 241 27.74 18.02 0.56
CA VAL A 241 27.91 18.18 2.02
C VAL A 241 28.68 19.46 2.35
N VAL A 242 29.63 19.88 1.50
CA VAL A 242 30.41 21.11 1.69
C VAL A 242 29.53 22.34 1.53
N GLN A 243 28.60 22.30 0.58
CA GLN A 243 27.61 23.36 0.34
C GLN A 243 26.48 23.39 1.37
N ALA A 244 26.47 22.45 2.33
CA ALA A 244 25.44 22.40 3.35
C ALA A 244 25.67 23.49 4.40
N HIS A 245 24.77 24.47 4.42
CA HIS A 245 24.76 25.56 5.39
C HIS A 245 23.51 25.51 6.28
N ALA A 246 23.58 26.13 7.46
CA ALA A 246 22.46 26.21 8.39
C ALA A 246 21.24 26.91 7.78
N ASP A 247 21.46 27.78 6.78
CA ASP A 247 20.41 28.50 6.06
C ASP A 247 19.57 27.57 5.16
N ASN A 248 20.09 26.38 4.81
CA ASN A 248 19.38 25.37 4.01
C ASN A 248 18.57 24.40 4.89
N MET A 249 18.19 24.83 6.10
CA MET A 249 17.34 24.04 6.99
C MET A 249 15.94 23.88 6.39
N ASP A 250 15.46 22.65 6.33
CA ASP A 250 14.11 22.34 5.87
C ASP A 250 13.11 22.64 6.98
N ALA A 251 12.71 23.91 7.08
CA ALA A 251 11.75 24.39 8.07
C ALA A 251 10.38 23.71 7.92
N SER A 252 9.97 23.40 6.69
CA SER A 252 8.70 22.72 6.40
C SER A 252 8.69 21.32 6.98
N LEU A 253 9.77 20.55 6.76
CA LEU A 253 9.93 19.24 7.34
C LEU A 253 10.02 19.31 8.87
N LEU A 254 10.78 20.26 9.43
CA LEU A 254 10.86 20.42 10.88
C LEU A 254 9.48 20.69 11.51
N ASN A 255 8.68 21.58 10.94
CA ASN A 255 7.33 21.88 11.41
C ASN A 255 6.41 20.65 11.35
N LEU A 256 6.52 19.84 10.29
CA LEU A 256 5.80 18.58 10.18
C LEU A 256 6.21 17.61 11.29
N LEU A 257 7.52 17.48 11.56
CA LEU A 257 8.03 16.61 12.63
C LEU A 257 7.58 17.07 14.02
N GLU A 258 7.55 18.37 14.27
CA GLU A 258 7.03 18.94 15.52
C GLU A 258 5.54 18.65 15.71
N LEU A 259 4.76 18.65 14.62
CA LEU A 259 3.34 18.38 14.66
C LEU A 259 3.03 16.89 14.84
N TYR A 260 3.63 16.01 14.03
CA TYR A 260 3.27 14.58 13.98
C TYR A 260 4.14 13.67 14.85
N PHE A 261 5.33 14.11 15.25
CA PHE A 261 6.30 13.31 16.01
C PHE A 261 6.87 14.04 17.25
N PRO A 262 6.03 14.70 18.08
CA PRO A 262 6.51 15.55 19.15
C PRO A 262 7.28 14.80 20.26
N LYS A 263 6.92 13.54 20.56
CA LYS A 263 7.58 12.75 21.62
C LYS A 263 8.98 12.33 21.15
N GLU A 264 9.06 11.81 19.94
CA GLU A 264 10.26 11.30 19.31
C GLU A 264 11.25 12.43 19.03
N LEU A 265 10.76 13.60 18.60
CA LEU A 265 11.60 14.78 18.41
C LEU A 265 12.14 15.31 19.75
N LYS A 266 11.35 15.25 20.83
CA LYS A 266 11.81 15.62 22.18
C LYS A 266 12.89 14.67 22.71
N GLU A 267 12.76 13.38 22.44
CA GLU A 267 13.79 12.38 22.76
C GLU A 267 15.06 12.63 21.96
N LYS A 268 14.92 12.87 20.65
CA LYS A 268 16.06 13.16 19.77
C LYS A 268 16.79 14.44 20.16
N ARG A 269 16.06 15.47 20.60
CA ARG A 269 16.63 16.70 21.16
C ARG A 269 17.52 16.40 22.37
N LYS A 270 17.02 15.63 23.33
CA LYS A 270 17.79 15.25 24.54
C LYS A 270 19.03 14.44 24.20
N GLU A 271 18.93 13.49 23.27
CA GLU A 271 20.08 12.73 22.78
C GLU A 271 21.12 13.66 22.14
N SER A 272 20.66 14.55 21.26
CA SER A 272 21.49 15.56 20.60
C SER A 272 22.10 16.59 21.55
N GLU A 273 21.57 16.80 22.76
CA GLU A 273 22.15 17.71 23.77
C GLU A 273 23.19 17.00 24.65
N ARG A 274 23.13 15.66 24.74
CA ARG A 274 24.07 14.84 25.53
C ARG A 274 25.36 14.53 24.78
N GLU A 275 25.27 14.40 23.46
CA GLU A 275 26.42 14.22 22.57
C GLU A 275 27.12 15.54 22.21
#